data_AF-A0A9X6WVQ2-F1
#
_entry.id   AF-A0A9X6WVQ2-F1
#
_cell.length_a   1.000
_cell.length_b   1.000
_cell.length_c   1.000
_cell.angle_alpha   90.00
_cell.angle_beta   90.00
_cell.angle_gamma   90.00
#
_symmetry.space_group_name_H-M   'P 1'
#
loop_
_entity.id
_entity.type
_entity.pdbx_description
1 polymer ?
#
loop_
_entity_poly.entity_id
_entity_poly.type
_entity_poly.pdbx_seq_one_letter_code
_entity_poly.pdbx_strand_id
1 'polypeptide(L)'
;MNNIVKMDNQNLIMNGDFEQNFTGWQVEGPSGEQKIIDSSINRILQLSSLGRISQEVTITPNKTYTLSFKTQALYVGGKSNVTVGTNDTGNLFDEHYENNQMESKEIIFKTGSNDSLLKLTLHCSGGEARFDNIVVIQDIPTVSSAYVYNGGYVAINFASPLSDQTPFTMYVNGERRRSMTFDIGRKYWRGDVSFWGGTWAEAKDSNTRFTLKTMIGDTEQTLVEFNGVSPSK
;
A
#
# COMPACT_ATOMS: atom_id res chain seq x y z
N MET A 1 9.25 8.66 26.39
CA MET A 1 8.48 7.56 25.77
C MET A 1 8.42 7.85 24.28
N ASN A 2 8.81 6.87 23.45
CA ASN A 2 8.77 7.02 22.00
C ASN A 2 7.41 6.52 21.52
N ASN A 3 6.65 7.37 20.82
CA ASN A 3 5.38 6.95 20.25
C ASN A 3 5.66 6.40 18.85
N ILE A 4 5.75 5.07 18.75
CA ILE A 4 5.69 4.41 17.45
C ILE A 4 4.24 4.52 16.99
N VAL A 5 3.99 5.38 16.02
CA VAL A 5 2.68 5.47 15.38
C VAL A 5 2.57 4.24 14.48
N LYS A 6 1.75 3.27 14.90
CA LYS A 6 1.33 2.19 14.02
C LYS A 6 0.37 2.80 13.01
N MET A 7 0.76 2.86 11.74
CA MET A 7 -0.15 3.31 10.70
C MET A 7 -1.24 2.28 10.48
N ASP A 8 -2.47 2.76 10.27
CA ASP A 8 -3.48 1.99 9.58
C ASP A 8 -3.12 1.99 8.10
N ASN A 9 -2.80 0.82 7.57
CA ASN A 9 -2.58 0.62 6.15
C ASN A 9 -3.84 1.05 5.39
N GLN A 10 -3.77 2.19 4.70
CA GLN A 10 -4.91 2.74 3.99
C GLN A 10 -5.27 1.86 2.78
N ASN A 11 -6.52 1.40 2.72
CA ASN A 11 -7.06 0.76 1.52
C ASN A 11 -7.15 1.80 0.39
N LEU A 12 -6.55 1.49 -0.76
CA LEU A 12 -6.58 2.32 -1.96
C LEU A 12 -7.84 2.11 -2.79
N ILE A 13 -8.56 1.00 -2.59
CA ILE A 13 -9.80 0.70 -3.30
C ILE A 13 -10.97 1.39 -2.60
N MET A 14 -11.73 2.16 -3.36
CA MET A 14 -13.00 2.71 -2.92
C MET A 14 -14.11 1.67 -3.09
N ASN A 15 -14.90 1.47 -2.02
CA ASN A 15 -16.12 0.64 -2.04
C ASN A 15 -15.84 -0.78 -2.61
N GLY A 16 -14.79 -1.43 -2.10
CA GLY A 16 -14.41 -2.80 -2.46
C GLY A 16 -15.29 -3.87 -1.81
N ASP A 17 -16.15 -3.49 -0.87
CA ASP A 17 -17.22 -4.31 -0.27
C ASP A 17 -18.57 -4.16 -1.00
N PHE A 18 -18.65 -3.26 -1.99
CA PHE A 18 -19.84 -2.99 -2.80
C PHE A 18 -21.10 -2.57 -2.01
N GLU A 19 -20.92 -2.10 -0.77
CA GLU A 19 -22.03 -1.63 0.06
C GLU A 19 -22.72 -0.40 -0.55
N GLN A 20 -21.99 0.36 -1.38
CA GLN A 20 -22.46 1.53 -2.11
C GLN A 20 -22.65 1.24 -3.62
N ASN A 21 -23.09 0.04 -3.97
CA ASN A 21 -23.22 -0.43 -5.35
C ASN A 21 -21.89 -0.35 -6.12
N PHE A 22 -21.90 0.21 -7.33
CA PHE A 22 -20.71 0.39 -8.17
C PHE A 22 -19.98 1.73 -7.94
N THR A 23 -20.24 2.43 -6.83
CA THR A 23 -19.56 3.70 -6.54
C THR A 23 -18.05 3.51 -6.60
N GLY A 24 -17.35 4.32 -7.40
CA GLY A 24 -15.90 4.22 -7.61
C GLY A 24 -15.44 3.22 -8.66
N TRP A 25 -16.33 2.39 -9.18
CA TRP A 25 -16.01 1.38 -10.19
C TRP A 25 -16.50 1.82 -11.56
N GLN A 26 -15.66 1.66 -12.58
CA GLN A 26 -16.05 1.74 -13.98
C GLN A 26 -16.68 0.41 -14.38
N VAL A 27 -17.95 0.46 -14.78
CA VAL A 27 -18.68 -0.73 -15.27
C VAL A 27 -18.51 -0.81 -16.79
N GLU A 28 -17.99 -1.95 -17.26
CA GLU A 28 -17.62 -2.17 -18.66
C GLU A 28 -18.32 -3.42 -19.20
N GLY A 29 -18.76 -3.37 -20.47
CA GLY A 29 -19.45 -4.49 -21.14
C GLY A 29 -20.97 -4.33 -21.23
N PRO A 30 -21.68 -5.37 -21.71
CA PRO A 30 -23.12 -5.31 -21.91
C PRO A 30 -23.90 -5.08 -20.60
N SER A 31 -25.01 -4.36 -20.70
CA SER A 31 -25.92 -4.15 -19.57
C SER A 31 -26.50 -5.48 -19.08
N GLY A 32 -26.49 -5.69 -17.77
CA GLY A 32 -27.04 -6.88 -17.13
C GLY A 32 -26.01 -7.97 -16.81
N GLU A 33 -24.77 -7.80 -17.27
CA GLU A 33 -23.66 -8.72 -16.99
C GLU A 33 -22.96 -8.41 -15.65
N GLN A 34 -23.26 -7.28 -15.03
CA GLN A 34 -22.73 -6.86 -13.73
C GLN A 34 -23.90 -6.55 -12.81
N LYS A 35 -23.95 -7.20 -11.65
CA LYS A 35 -25.03 -7.06 -10.68
C LYS A 35 -24.46 -7.01 -9.27
N ILE A 36 -25.13 -6.27 -8.41
CA ILE A 36 -24.91 -6.36 -6.97
C ILE A 36 -26.00 -7.28 -6.42
N ILE A 37 -25.59 -8.40 -5.85
CA ILE A 37 -26.48 -9.32 -5.16
C ILE A 37 -26.60 -8.84 -3.72
N ASP A 38 -27.82 -8.49 -3.34
CA ASP A 38 -28.16 -8.11 -1.98
C ASP A 38 -28.46 -9.36 -1.17
N SER A 39 -27.55 -9.75 -0.29
CA SER A 39 -27.78 -10.79 0.70
C SER A 39 -28.24 -10.13 2.00
N SER A 40 -28.93 -10.85 2.88
CA SER A 40 -29.39 -10.29 4.15
C SER A 40 -28.28 -9.80 5.09
N ILE A 41 -27.01 -10.07 4.77
CA ILE A 41 -25.84 -9.79 5.59
C ILE A 41 -24.72 -9.00 4.87
N ASN A 42 -24.71 -8.96 3.54
CA ASN A 42 -23.70 -8.25 2.74
C ASN A 42 -24.15 -8.07 1.28
N ARG A 43 -23.61 -7.05 0.62
CA ARG A 43 -23.72 -6.87 -0.83
C ARG A 43 -22.51 -7.51 -1.52
N ILE A 44 -22.75 -8.24 -2.60
CA ILE A 44 -21.69 -8.97 -3.31
C ILE A 44 -21.75 -8.61 -4.79
N LEU A 45 -20.60 -8.32 -5.41
CA LEU A 45 -20.51 -8.20 -6.86
C LEU A 45 -20.71 -9.58 -7.50
N GLN A 46 -21.60 -9.66 -8.49
CA GLN A 46 -21.70 -10.80 -9.40
C GLN A 46 -21.49 -10.34 -10.85
N LEU A 47 -20.58 -11.01 -11.55
CA LEU A 47 -20.28 -10.80 -12.96
C LEU A 47 -20.65 -12.06 -13.75
N SER A 48 -21.27 -11.88 -14.91
CA SER A 48 -21.51 -12.93 -15.90
C SER A 48 -20.42 -12.88 -16.98
N SER A 49 -20.45 -13.77 -17.97
CA SER A 49 -19.31 -14.07 -18.87
C SER A 49 -18.78 -12.88 -19.68
N LEU A 50 -19.54 -11.79 -19.84
CA LEU A 50 -19.07 -10.55 -20.49
C LEU A 50 -18.99 -9.36 -19.51
N GLY A 51 -19.21 -9.63 -18.23
CA GLY A 51 -19.18 -8.66 -17.15
C GLY A 51 -17.76 -8.32 -16.74
N ARG A 52 -17.46 -7.02 -16.74
CA ARG A 52 -16.20 -6.45 -16.32
C ARG A 52 -16.44 -5.20 -15.51
N ILE A 53 -15.67 -5.03 -14.44
CA ILE A 53 -15.55 -3.75 -13.77
C ILE A 53 -14.08 -3.43 -13.51
N SER A 54 -13.75 -2.14 -13.45
CA SER A 54 -12.40 -1.71 -13.15
C SER A 54 -12.35 -0.49 -12.24
N GLN A 55 -11.23 -0.33 -11.54
CA GLN A 55 -10.94 0.87 -10.76
C GLN A 55 -9.48 1.24 -10.98
N GLU A 56 -9.26 2.52 -11.25
CA GLU A 56 -7.91 3.10 -11.35
C GLU A 56 -7.57 3.78 -10.03
N VAL A 57 -6.37 3.52 -9.51
CA VAL A 57 -5.88 4.09 -8.26
C VAL A 57 -4.46 4.60 -8.43
N THR A 58 -4.17 5.75 -7.85
CA THR A 58 -2.81 6.29 -7.83
C THR A 58 -1.92 5.43 -6.92
N ILE A 59 -0.74 5.09 -7.42
CA ILE A 59 0.26 4.28 -6.72
C ILE A 59 1.61 4.99 -6.74
N THR A 60 2.49 4.57 -5.84
CA THR A 60 3.87 5.05 -5.78
C THR A 60 4.77 4.09 -6.56
N PRO A 61 5.66 4.59 -7.44
CA PRO A 61 6.64 3.74 -8.11
C PRO A 61 7.58 3.01 -7.14
N ASN A 62 8.09 1.84 -7.56
CA ASN A 62 9.00 0.98 -6.81
C ASN A 62 8.50 0.56 -5.41
N LYS A 63 7.20 0.31 -5.26
CA LYS A 63 6.60 -0.13 -4.00
C LYS A 63 5.99 -1.52 -4.11
N THR A 64 5.98 -2.22 -3.00
CA THR A 64 5.26 -3.48 -2.83
C THR A 64 3.85 -3.19 -2.34
N TYR A 65 2.89 -3.93 -2.86
CA TYR A 65 1.48 -3.84 -2.50
C TYR A 65 0.92 -5.24 -2.27
N THR A 66 -0.07 -5.30 -1.40
CA THR A 66 -0.87 -6.49 -1.15
C THR A 66 -2.31 -6.23 -1.61
N LEU A 67 -2.78 -7.03 -2.57
CA LEU A 67 -4.19 -7.13 -2.96
C LEU A 67 -4.82 -8.30 -2.22
N SER A 68 -5.87 -8.05 -1.46
CA SER A 68 -6.70 -9.06 -0.82
C SER A 68 -8.14 -8.96 -1.30
N PHE A 69 -8.81 -10.10 -1.50
CA PHE A 69 -10.21 -10.14 -1.94
C PHE A 69 -10.84 -11.49 -1.63
N LYS A 70 -12.17 -11.54 -1.67
CA LYS A 70 -12.93 -12.78 -1.73
C LYS A 70 -13.40 -13.02 -3.15
N THR A 71 -13.36 -14.28 -3.59
CA THR A 71 -13.84 -14.67 -4.91
C THR A 71 -14.55 -16.03 -4.89
N GLN A 72 -15.47 -16.23 -5.83
CA GLN A 72 -16.16 -17.48 -6.10
C GLN A 72 -16.44 -17.58 -7.59
N ALA A 73 -16.10 -18.71 -8.22
CA ALA A 73 -16.51 -19.02 -9.58
C ALA A 73 -17.76 -19.93 -9.57
N LEU A 74 -18.84 -19.47 -10.19
CA LEU A 74 -20.08 -20.24 -10.28
C LEU A 74 -20.16 -20.97 -11.61
N TYR A 75 -20.84 -22.12 -11.58
CA TYR A 75 -21.01 -23.06 -12.69
C TYR A 75 -19.73 -23.76 -13.13
N VAL A 76 -19.90 -24.92 -13.76
CA VAL A 76 -18.78 -25.71 -14.29
C VAL A 76 -18.15 -24.95 -15.46
N GLY A 77 -16.85 -24.67 -15.37
CA GLY A 77 -16.10 -23.92 -16.38
C GLY A 77 -16.11 -22.40 -16.19
N GLY A 78 -16.83 -21.89 -15.18
CA GLY A 78 -16.75 -20.50 -14.77
C GLY A 78 -15.40 -20.17 -14.15
N LYS A 79 -14.88 -18.99 -14.47
CA LYS A 79 -13.65 -18.44 -13.90
C LYS A 79 -13.91 -17.03 -13.40
N SER A 80 -13.44 -16.78 -12.19
CA SER A 80 -13.29 -15.44 -11.65
C SER A 80 -11.88 -14.96 -11.97
N ASN A 81 -11.76 -13.85 -12.68
CA ASN A 81 -10.48 -13.36 -13.18
C ASN A 81 -10.18 -12.00 -12.55
N VAL A 82 -8.93 -11.84 -12.12
CA VAL A 82 -8.42 -10.61 -11.50
C VAL A 82 -7.14 -10.22 -12.22
N THR A 83 -7.18 -9.06 -12.84
CA THR A 83 -6.05 -8.49 -13.56
C THR A 83 -5.63 -7.21 -12.88
N VAL A 84 -4.34 -7.06 -12.62
CA VAL A 84 -3.75 -5.78 -12.21
C VAL A 84 -2.77 -5.37 -13.28
N GLY A 85 -3.01 -4.19 -13.86
CA GLY A 85 -2.08 -3.55 -14.77
C GLY A 85 -1.65 -2.18 -14.27
N THR A 86 -0.58 -1.66 -14.86
CA THR A 86 -0.05 -0.31 -14.61
C THR A 86 0.12 0.46 -15.90
N ASN A 87 0.36 1.77 -15.77
CA ASN A 87 0.54 2.68 -16.92
C ASN A 87 1.81 2.42 -17.75
N ASP A 88 2.84 1.76 -17.20
CA ASP A 88 4.11 1.51 -17.91
C ASP A 88 4.32 0.01 -18.21
N THR A 89 4.14 -0.85 -17.20
CA THR A 89 4.48 -2.28 -17.28
C THR A 89 3.43 -3.14 -17.99
N GLY A 90 2.24 -2.61 -18.28
CA GLY A 90 1.11 -3.41 -18.78
C GLY A 90 0.52 -4.25 -17.63
N ASN A 91 0.22 -5.54 -17.85
CA ASN A 91 -0.31 -6.41 -16.78
C ASN A 91 0.84 -6.87 -15.86
N LEU A 92 0.75 -6.55 -14.56
CA LEU A 92 1.62 -7.13 -13.53
C LEU A 92 1.24 -8.59 -13.26
N PHE A 93 -0.06 -8.87 -13.24
CA PHE A 93 -0.59 -10.23 -13.19
C PHE A 93 -2.00 -10.30 -13.79
N ASP A 94 -2.35 -11.51 -14.20
CA ASP A 94 -3.66 -11.87 -14.73
C ASP A 94 -4.01 -13.28 -14.24
N GLU A 95 -4.68 -13.33 -13.09
CA GLU A 95 -4.94 -14.58 -12.36
C GLU A 95 -6.40 -14.99 -12.50
N HIS A 96 -6.65 -16.29 -12.48
CA HIS A 96 -8.01 -16.84 -12.50
C HIS A 96 -8.22 -17.89 -11.43
N TYR A 97 -9.45 -17.95 -10.92
CA TYR A 97 -9.87 -18.89 -9.89
C TYR A 97 -11.17 -19.56 -10.26
N GLU A 98 -11.23 -20.86 -9.99
CA GLU A 98 -12.30 -21.79 -10.39
C GLU A 98 -13.06 -22.38 -9.19
N ASN A 99 -12.72 -21.96 -7.97
CA ASN A 99 -13.34 -22.48 -6.76
C ASN A 99 -14.82 -22.08 -6.69
N ASN A 100 -15.69 -23.08 -6.54
CA ASN A 100 -17.13 -22.87 -6.46
C ASN A 100 -17.65 -22.50 -5.07
N GLN A 101 -16.77 -22.43 -4.08
CA GLN A 101 -17.04 -21.85 -2.77
C GLN A 101 -16.32 -20.51 -2.65
N MET A 102 -16.93 -19.57 -1.90
CA MET A 102 -16.31 -18.29 -1.62
C MET A 102 -15.01 -18.50 -0.84
N GLU A 103 -13.89 -18.04 -1.38
CA GLU A 103 -12.57 -18.16 -0.80
C GLU A 103 -11.87 -16.80 -0.72
N SER A 104 -10.94 -16.66 0.23
CA SER A 104 -10.10 -15.47 0.35
C SER A 104 -8.80 -15.68 -0.40
N LYS A 105 -8.35 -14.64 -1.12
CA LYS A 105 -7.10 -14.61 -1.88
C LYS A 105 -6.27 -13.41 -1.48
N GLU A 106 -4.97 -13.57 -1.64
CA GLU A 106 -3.97 -12.54 -1.45
C GLU A 106 -2.94 -12.63 -2.57
N ILE A 107 -2.59 -11.49 -3.16
CA ILE A 107 -1.56 -11.36 -4.18
C ILE A 107 -0.64 -10.22 -3.77
N ILE A 108 0.65 -10.53 -3.66
CA ILE A 108 1.69 -9.54 -3.40
C ILE A 108 2.36 -9.20 -4.73
N PHE A 109 2.46 -7.91 -5.05
CA PHE A 109 3.07 -7.44 -6.28
C PHE A 109 3.94 -6.21 -6.03
N LYS A 110 4.87 -5.95 -6.95
CA LYS A 110 5.78 -4.81 -6.89
C LYS A 110 5.64 -3.95 -8.14
N THR A 111 5.53 -2.63 -7.96
CA THR A 111 5.45 -1.65 -9.04
C THR A 111 6.83 -1.31 -9.59
N GLY A 112 6.90 -1.02 -10.89
CA GLY A 112 8.10 -0.54 -11.57
C GLY A 112 8.41 0.92 -11.26
N SER A 113 9.48 1.45 -11.87
CA SER A 113 9.98 2.79 -11.58
C SER A 113 9.15 3.93 -12.17
N ASN A 114 8.30 3.66 -13.16
CA ASN A 114 7.43 4.67 -13.78
C ASN A 114 5.93 4.38 -13.55
N ASP A 115 5.62 3.36 -12.75
CA ASP A 115 4.26 2.98 -12.43
C ASP A 115 3.68 3.94 -11.38
N SER A 116 2.80 4.82 -11.83
CA SER A 116 2.11 5.83 -11.01
C SER A 116 0.60 5.62 -10.95
N LEU A 117 0.07 4.76 -11.82
CA LEU A 117 -1.34 4.41 -11.87
C LEU A 117 -1.48 2.90 -11.96
N LEU A 118 -2.38 2.35 -11.15
CA LEU A 118 -2.77 0.96 -11.17
C LEU A 118 -4.21 0.85 -11.66
N LYS A 119 -4.47 -0.06 -12.61
CA LYS A 119 -5.82 -0.45 -13.03
C LYS A 119 -6.09 -1.87 -12.54
N LEU A 120 -6.97 -1.99 -11.54
CA LEU A 120 -7.53 -3.27 -11.11
C LEU A 120 -8.76 -3.57 -11.96
N THR A 121 -8.79 -4.75 -12.59
CA THR A 121 -9.93 -5.24 -13.36
C THR A 121 -10.43 -6.55 -12.77
N LEU A 122 -11.73 -6.62 -12.51
CA LEU A 122 -12.44 -7.85 -12.17
C LEU A 122 -13.30 -8.25 -13.37
N HIS A 123 -13.21 -9.50 -13.80
CA HIS A 123 -14.03 -10.00 -14.90
C HIS A 123 -14.32 -11.49 -14.77
N CYS A 124 -15.35 -11.95 -15.45
CA CYS A 124 -15.68 -13.37 -15.53
C CYS A 124 -15.40 -13.92 -16.93
N SER A 125 -15.10 -15.21 -17.00
CA SER A 125 -15.11 -15.98 -18.25
C SER A 125 -15.76 -17.34 -18.03
N GLY A 126 -16.52 -17.82 -19.02
CA GLY A 126 -17.09 -19.18 -19.02
C GLY A 126 -18.25 -19.47 -18.04
N GLY A 127 -18.74 -18.48 -17.29
CA GLY A 127 -19.82 -18.67 -16.32
C GLY A 127 -20.22 -17.38 -15.61
N GLU A 128 -20.35 -17.47 -14.28
CA GLU A 128 -20.48 -16.30 -13.40
C GLU A 128 -19.37 -16.30 -12.34
N ALA A 129 -19.03 -15.11 -11.84
CA ALA A 129 -18.05 -14.92 -10.78
C ALA A 129 -18.61 -13.96 -9.74
N ARG A 130 -18.28 -14.20 -8.47
CA ARG A 130 -18.58 -13.28 -7.38
C ARG A 130 -17.31 -12.75 -6.75
N PHE A 131 -17.35 -11.48 -6.34
CA PHE A 131 -16.26 -10.81 -5.66
C PHE A 131 -16.78 -9.98 -4.49
N ASP A 132 -15.99 -9.89 -3.44
CA ASP A 132 -16.30 -9.08 -2.26
C ASP A 132 -15.01 -8.73 -1.49
N ASN A 133 -15.05 -7.73 -0.62
CA ASN A 133 -13.96 -7.29 0.25
C ASN A 133 -12.63 -7.03 -0.49
N ILE A 134 -12.67 -6.32 -1.62
CA ILE A 134 -11.46 -5.97 -2.36
C ILE A 134 -10.70 -4.86 -1.62
N VAL A 135 -9.45 -5.15 -1.31
CA VAL A 135 -8.54 -4.27 -0.58
C VAL A 135 -7.19 -4.26 -1.29
N VAL A 136 -6.68 -3.06 -1.59
CA VAL A 136 -5.29 -2.89 -2.01
C VAL A 136 -4.60 -2.00 -0.99
N ILE A 137 -3.52 -2.49 -0.43
CA ILE A 137 -2.73 -1.81 0.58
C ILE A 137 -1.29 -1.71 0.09
N GLN A 138 -0.68 -0.53 0.24
CA GLN A 138 0.77 -0.41 0.10
C GLN A 138 1.44 -1.07 1.29
N ASP A 139 2.40 -1.94 1.03
CA ASP A 139 3.21 -2.52 2.10
C ASP A 139 4.12 -1.42 2.65
N ILE A 140 3.87 -1.03 3.90
CA ILE A 140 4.66 -0.04 4.60
C ILE A 140 5.63 -0.77 5.52
N PRO A 141 6.93 -0.47 5.44
CA PRO A 141 7.88 -0.96 6.40
C PRO A 141 7.49 -0.60 7.83
N THR A 142 7.22 -1.63 8.65
CA THR A 142 6.92 -1.40 10.07
C THR A 142 8.20 -1.01 10.79
N VAL A 143 8.19 0.07 11.58
CA VAL A 143 9.31 0.42 12.47
C VAL A 143 9.19 -0.39 13.76
N SER A 144 10.20 -1.21 14.05
CA SER A 144 10.27 -2.00 15.28
C SER A 144 10.77 -1.18 16.46
N SER A 145 11.73 -0.28 16.22
CA SER A 145 12.23 0.66 17.22
C SER A 145 12.87 1.87 16.57
N ALA A 146 12.85 3.01 17.27
CA ALA A 146 13.60 4.20 16.90
C ALA A 146 14.28 4.78 18.15
N TYR A 147 15.52 5.23 17.99
CA TYR A 147 16.36 5.73 19.06
C TYR A 147 17.02 7.05 18.68
N VAL A 148 17.14 7.95 19.66
CA VAL A 148 18.03 9.12 19.59
C VAL A 148 19.22 8.86 20.50
N TYR A 149 20.44 8.87 19.97
CA TYR A 149 21.65 8.72 20.77
C TYR A 149 22.19 10.06 21.24
N ASN A 150 23.03 10.04 22.27
CA ASN A 150 23.76 11.21 22.72
C ASN A 150 24.65 11.75 21.58
N GLY A 151 24.61 13.07 21.37
CA GLY A 151 25.14 13.71 20.16
C GLY A 151 24.16 13.72 18.98
N GLY A 152 22.93 13.21 19.17
CA GLY A 152 21.68 13.33 18.41
C GLY A 152 21.52 12.51 17.13
N TYR A 153 22.10 11.31 17.12
CA TYR A 153 21.89 10.33 16.06
C TYR A 153 20.49 9.75 16.11
N VAL A 154 19.83 9.64 14.97
CA VAL A 154 18.59 8.85 14.85
C VAL A 154 18.92 7.49 14.26
N ALA A 155 18.61 6.42 14.98
CA ALA A 155 18.56 5.07 14.43
C ALA A 155 17.12 4.58 14.36
N ILE A 156 16.78 3.96 13.24
CA ILE A 156 15.46 3.39 12.98
C ILE A 156 15.68 1.95 12.60
N ASN A 157 15.07 1.04 13.36
CA ASN A 157 15.02 -0.36 13.04
C ASN A 157 13.66 -0.68 12.45
N PHE A 158 13.64 -1.37 11.33
CA PHE A 158 12.43 -1.90 10.73
C PHE A 158 12.20 -3.34 11.22
N ALA A 159 10.94 -3.74 11.34
CA ALA A 159 10.53 -5.08 11.78
C ALA A 159 10.81 -6.14 10.71
N SER A 160 10.93 -5.71 9.45
CA SER A 160 11.27 -6.55 8.30
C SER A 160 12.31 -5.83 7.45
N PRO A 161 13.14 -6.56 6.69
CA PRO A 161 14.03 -5.96 5.71
C PRO A 161 13.24 -5.05 4.76
N LEU A 162 13.79 -3.87 4.47
CA LEU A 162 13.21 -2.98 3.48
C LEU A 162 13.37 -3.62 2.10
N SER A 163 12.25 -4.00 1.48
CA SER A 163 12.23 -4.44 0.09
C SER A 163 12.37 -3.21 -0.80
N ASP A 164 13.62 -2.84 -1.05
CA ASP A 164 14.05 -1.83 -2.01
C ASP A 164 13.65 -0.38 -1.76
N GLN A 165 14.62 0.47 -2.11
CA GLN A 165 14.59 1.88 -2.47
C GLN A 165 13.45 2.78 -1.94
N THR A 166 12.92 2.54 -0.74
CA THR A 166 11.83 3.35 -0.20
C THR A 166 12.38 4.71 0.25
N PRO A 167 11.94 5.81 -0.37
CA PRO A 167 12.32 7.14 0.10
C PRO A 167 11.52 7.46 1.36
N PHE A 168 12.21 7.94 2.37
CA PHE A 168 11.59 8.53 3.55
C PHE A 168 12.02 9.98 3.64
N THR A 169 11.10 10.83 4.05
CA THR A 169 11.33 12.25 4.28
C THR A 169 11.40 12.52 5.77
N MET A 170 12.48 13.14 6.23
CA MET A 170 12.57 13.61 7.61
C MET A 170 12.09 15.04 7.72
N TYR A 171 11.33 15.27 8.78
CA TYR A 171 10.88 16.57 9.24
C TYR A 171 11.49 16.84 10.63
N VAL A 172 11.93 18.08 10.83
CA VAL A 172 12.42 18.57 12.14
C VAL A 172 11.60 19.79 12.50
N ASN A 173 10.93 19.75 13.65
CA ASN A 173 9.97 20.77 14.09
C ASN A 173 8.90 21.10 13.03
N GLY A 174 8.48 20.08 12.27
CA GLY A 174 7.50 20.24 11.18
C GLY A 174 8.08 20.76 9.85
N GLU A 175 9.35 21.14 9.81
CA GLU A 175 10.01 21.57 8.57
C GLU A 175 10.61 20.39 7.81
N ARG A 176 10.30 20.29 6.51
CA ARG A 176 10.88 19.27 5.62
C ARG A 176 12.39 19.50 5.52
N ARG A 177 13.19 18.48 5.84
CA ARG A 177 14.65 18.56 5.74
C ARG A 177 15.18 17.89 4.49
N ARG A 178 15.00 16.57 4.38
CA ARG A 178 15.57 15.78 3.29
C ARG A 178 14.74 14.53 3.02
N SER A 179 14.81 14.02 1.80
CA SER A 179 14.31 12.68 1.45
C SER A 179 15.50 11.76 1.20
N MET A 180 15.48 10.55 1.76
CA MET A 180 16.55 9.57 1.62
C MET A 180 15.99 8.18 1.44
N THR A 181 16.65 7.42 0.57
CA THR A 181 16.32 6.04 0.30
C THR A 181 17.15 5.09 1.16
N PHE A 182 16.47 4.17 1.86
CA PHE A 182 17.14 3.17 2.68
C PHE A 182 17.25 1.86 1.88
N ASP A 183 18.41 1.21 1.95
CA ASP A 183 18.63 -0.13 1.38
C ASP A 183 18.78 -1.12 2.55
N ILE A 184 18.72 -2.42 2.24
CA ILE A 184 19.01 -3.53 3.17
C ILE A 184 20.25 -3.24 4.04
N GLY A 185 20.06 -3.22 5.37
CA GLY A 185 21.11 -2.98 6.37
C GLY A 185 20.74 -1.92 7.42
N ARG A 186 21.60 -1.75 8.45
CA ARG A 186 21.48 -0.62 9.39
C ARG A 186 21.94 0.65 8.69
N LYS A 187 21.06 1.64 8.51
CA LYS A 187 21.42 2.96 8.01
C LYS A 187 21.14 4.04 9.05
N TYR A 188 22.05 5.00 9.14
CA TYR A 188 22.01 6.14 10.06
C TYR A 188 21.73 7.41 9.27
N TRP A 189 20.97 8.34 9.85
CA TRP A 189 20.54 9.59 9.20
C TRP A 189 21.23 10.82 9.81
N ARG A 190 21.71 11.81 9.01
CA ARG A 190 21.94 13.25 9.34
C ARG A 190 21.76 14.15 8.12
N GLY A 191 21.31 15.38 8.36
CA GLY A 191 21.61 16.56 7.51
C GLY A 191 22.31 17.64 8.37
N ASP A 192 23.22 18.47 7.85
CA ASP A 192 23.32 19.04 6.47
C ASP A 192 24.68 18.79 5.71
N VAL A 193 24.61 18.48 4.39
CA VAL A 193 25.59 18.56 3.23
C VAL A 193 26.79 17.56 3.00
N SER A 194 26.91 17.10 1.73
CA SER A 194 28.00 16.50 0.89
C SER A 194 28.91 15.34 1.35
N PHE A 195 29.09 14.37 0.43
CA PHE A 195 30.08 13.29 0.54
C PHE A 195 31.50 13.79 0.24
N TRP A 196 32.38 13.72 1.23
CA TRP A 196 33.76 13.17 1.18
C TRP A 196 34.23 13.01 2.65
N GLY A 197 34.30 11.77 3.16
CA GLY A 197 34.91 11.45 4.47
C GLY A 197 34.07 11.69 5.74
N GLY A 198 33.26 10.69 6.15
CA GLY A 198 32.69 10.52 7.51
C GLY A 198 31.37 11.25 7.88
N THR A 199 30.71 10.79 8.97
CA THR A 199 29.87 11.57 9.98
C THR A 199 28.29 11.60 9.91
N TRP A 200 27.47 11.11 10.91
CA TRP A 200 26.77 11.54 12.21
C TRP A 200 25.53 12.48 12.10
N ALA A 201 24.50 12.56 13.04
CA ALA A 201 23.28 13.49 13.31
C ALA A 201 23.25 14.16 14.72
N GLU A 202 22.73 15.40 14.97
CA GLU A 202 22.58 16.03 16.32
C GLU A 202 21.22 16.75 16.58
N ALA A 203 20.61 16.55 17.77
CA ALA A 203 19.41 17.22 18.27
C ALA A 203 19.84 18.26 19.32
N LYS A 204 19.51 19.55 19.11
CA LYS A 204 20.06 20.65 19.91
C LYS A 204 19.39 20.82 21.29
N ASP A 205 18.17 20.31 21.46
CA ASP A 205 17.45 20.40 22.73
C ASP A 205 16.36 19.32 22.85
N SER A 206 15.75 19.23 24.04
CA SER A 206 14.67 18.30 24.33
C SER A 206 13.32 18.64 23.68
N ASN A 207 13.22 19.78 23.01
CA ASN A 207 12.00 20.26 22.37
C ASN A 207 11.99 19.98 20.87
N THR A 208 13.11 19.49 20.32
CA THR A 208 13.22 19.19 18.89
C THR A 208 12.38 17.97 18.54
N ARG A 209 11.31 18.16 17.77
CA ARG A 209 10.44 17.09 17.27
C ARG A 209 10.97 16.57 15.95
N PHE A 210 11.11 15.25 15.84
CA PHE A 210 11.47 14.57 14.61
C PHE A 210 10.30 13.73 14.13
N THR A 211 9.99 13.85 12.85
CA THR A 211 8.96 13.04 12.20
C THR A 211 9.56 12.41 10.96
N LEU A 212 9.46 11.09 10.84
CA LEU A 212 9.80 10.37 9.62
C LEU A 212 8.51 10.08 8.85
N LYS A 213 8.47 10.43 7.56
CA LYS A 213 7.33 10.18 6.69
C LYS A 213 7.71 9.35 5.46
N THR A 214 6.74 8.63 4.90
CA THR A 214 6.85 7.95 3.59
C THR A 214 5.66 8.32 2.72
N MET A 215 5.80 8.21 1.40
CA MET A 215 4.69 8.38 0.47
C MET A 215 3.82 7.12 0.42
N ILE A 216 2.50 7.32 0.36
CA ILE A 216 1.48 6.33 0.03
C ILE A 216 0.57 6.97 -1.02
N GLY A 217 0.64 6.49 -2.26
CA GLY A 217 0.09 7.22 -3.40
C GLY A 217 0.65 8.64 -3.43
N ASP A 218 -0.23 9.64 -3.42
CA ASP A 218 0.14 11.07 -3.43
C ASP A 218 0.24 11.71 -2.04
N THR A 219 0.06 10.93 -0.96
CA THR A 219 0.00 11.47 0.40
C THR A 219 1.23 11.06 1.22
N GLU A 220 1.84 12.01 1.93
CA GLU A 220 2.85 11.71 2.95
C GLU A 220 2.19 11.24 4.25
N GLN A 221 2.60 10.09 4.75
CA GLN A 221 2.16 9.57 6.04
C GLN A 221 3.29 9.48 7.06
N THR A 222 2.99 9.80 8.32
CA THR A 222 3.93 9.75 9.46
C THR A 222 4.16 8.33 9.97
N LEU A 223 5.39 7.84 9.81
CA LEU A 223 5.80 6.50 10.25
C LEU A 223 6.25 6.48 11.70
N VAL A 224 6.99 7.50 12.11
CA VAL A 224 7.51 7.61 13.48
C VAL A 224 7.53 9.08 13.85
N GLU A 225 7.21 9.33 15.11
CA GLU A 225 7.42 10.61 15.73
C GLU A 225 8.11 10.44 17.08
N PHE A 226 9.11 11.28 17.32
CA PHE A 226 9.75 11.36 18.63
C PHE A 226 10.19 12.79 18.92
N ASN A 227 10.09 13.16 20.19
CA ASN A 227 10.68 14.38 20.70
C ASN A 227 12.12 14.06 21.14
N GLY A 228 13.03 15.00 20.90
CA GLY A 228 14.40 14.94 21.38
C GLY A 228 14.38 14.64 22.87
N VAL A 229 14.88 13.48 23.27
CA VAL A 229 14.94 13.16 24.68
C VAL A 229 16.17 13.87 25.24
N SER A 230 15.94 14.73 26.24
CA SER A 230 17.02 15.28 27.08
C SER A 230 17.88 14.11 27.60
N PRO A 231 19.21 14.22 27.63
CA PRO A 231 20.08 13.13 28.08
C PRO A 231 19.75 12.79 29.53
N SER A 232 19.20 11.60 29.77
CA SER A 232 19.16 11.04 31.11
C SER A 232 20.55 10.48 31.42
N LYS A 233 21.28 11.26 32.23
CA LYS A 233 22.43 10.97 33.11
C LYS A 233 23.25 9.69 32.85
#